data_AF-A0A1H0P954-F1
#
_entry.id   AF-A0A1H0P954-F1
#
_cell.length_a   1.000
_cell.length_b   1.000
_cell.length_c   1.000
_cell.angle_alpha   90.00
_cell.angle_beta   90.00
_cell.angle_gamma   90.00
#
_symmetry.space_group_name_H-M   'P 1'
#
loop_
_entity.id
_entity.type
_entity.pdbx_description
1 polymer ?
#
loop_
_entity_poly.entity_id
_entity_poly.type
_entity_poly.pdbx_seq_one_letter_code
_entity_poly.pdbx_strand_id
1 'polypeptide(L)' 'MTFGDALELAKAGKILRRKGWLEGDRLICNYTNDMQPFLEVSYEDKEPIPYFAGNPDLFASDWEVVNAV' A
#
# COMPACT_ATOMS: atom_id res chain seq x y z
N MET A 1 7.84 -8.76 1.12
CA MET A 1 7.28 -8.73 2.50
C MET A 1 5.81 -9.15 2.45
N THR A 2 5.12 -9.43 3.56
CA THR A 2 3.68 -9.75 3.54
C THR A 2 2.83 -8.47 3.49
N PHE A 3 1.52 -8.58 3.23
CA PHE A 3 0.59 -7.45 3.37
C PHE A 3 0.60 -6.87 4.79
N GLY A 4 0.70 -7.72 5.82
CA GLY A 4 0.77 -7.27 7.22
C GLY A 4 2.01 -6.40 7.48
N ASP A 5 3.17 -6.85 7.01
CA ASP A 5 4.42 -6.08 7.12
C ASP A 5 4.32 -4.75 6.35
N ALA A 6 3.75 -4.79 5.15
CA ALA A 6 3.50 -3.60 4.34
C ALA A 6 2.60 -2.60 5.09
N LEU A 7 1.49 -3.06 5.67
CA LEU A 7 0.59 -2.19 6.42
C LEU A 7 1.28 -1.53 7.62
N GLU A 8 2.09 -2.27 8.38
CA GLU A 8 2.82 -1.70 9.52
C GLU A 8 3.89 -0.68 9.08
N LEU A 9 4.60 -0.95 7.99
CA LEU A 9 5.56 0.02 7.43
C LEU A 9 4.85 1.27 6.91
N ALA A 10 3.69 1.12 6.27
CA ALA A 10 2.90 2.23 5.78
C ALA A 10 2.33 3.09 6.92
N LYS A 11 1.87 2.46 8.02
CA LYS A 11 1.49 3.17 9.27
C LYS A 11 2.65 3.98 9.85
N ALA A 12 3.88 3.48 9.72
CA ALA A 12 5.09 4.19 10.11
C ALA A 12 5.53 5.28 9.09
N GLY A 13 4.69 5.59 8.09
CA GLY A 13 4.93 6.64 7.11
C GLY A 13 5.86 6.23 5.97
N LYS A 14 6.13 4.94 5.78
CA LYS A 14 6.89 4.46 4.62
C LYS A 14 6.00 4.43 3.38
N ILE A 15 6.57 4.82 2.24
CA ILE A 15 5.95 4.65 0.94
C ILE A 15 6.36 3.29 0.39
N LEU A 16 5.38 2.54 -0.10
CA LEU A 16 5.58 1.19 -0.61
C LEU A 16 5.22 1.13 -2.09
N ARG A 17 5.68 0.07 -2.76
CA ARG A 17 5.22 -0.33 -4.10
C ARG A 17 5.12 -1.85 -4.18
N ARG A 18 4.38 -2.34 -5.18
CA ARG A 18 4.38 -3.77 -5.54
C ARG A 18 5.24 -4.02 -6.77
N LYS A 19 6.15 -4.98 -6.67
CA LYS A 19 7.03 -5.37 -7.77
C LYS A 19 6.21 -5.97 -8.91
N GLY A 20 6.31 -5.38 -10.10
CA GLY A 20 5.58 -5.82 -11.29
C GLY A 20 4.26 -5.09 -11.52
N TRP A 21 3.88 -4.17 -10.63
CA TRP A 21 2.86 -3.17 -10.91
C TRP A 21 3.44 -2.04 -11.78
N LEU A 22 2.57 -1.21 -12.35
CA LEU A 22 2.99 -0.13 -13.24
C LEU A 22 3.94 0.84 -12.51
N GLU A 23 4.85 1.46 -13.25
CA GLU A 23 5.72 2.49 -12.68
C GLU A 23 4.86 3.69 -12.26
N GLY A 24 4.90 4.04 -10.97
CA GLY A 24 4.14 5.15 -10.40
C GLY A 24 3.32 4.79 -9.16
N ASP A 25 3.13 3.50 -8.90
CA ASP A 25 2.20 3.01 -7.88
C ASP A 25 2.81 3.22 -6.49
N ARG A 26 2.27 4.20 -5.76
CA ARG A 26 2.66 4.49 -4.38
C ARG A 26 1.55 3.98 -3.47
N LEU A 27 1.95 3.13 -2.54
CA LEU A 27 1.08 2.65 -1.48
C LEU A 27 1.41 3.37 -0.18
N ILE A 28 0.38 3.97 0.41
CA ILE A 28 0.42 4.63 1.71
C ILE A 28 -0.68 4.08 2.61
N CYS A 29 -0.55 4.26 3.93
CA CYS A 29 -1.62 3.89 4.86
C CYS A 29 -2.63 5.02 4.96
N ASN A 30 -3.90 4.71 4.77
CA ASN A 30 -5.02 5.60 5.05
C ASN A 30 -6.02 4.91 6.00
N TYR A 31 -7.02 5.63 6.48
CA TYR A 31 -7.95 5.16 7.50
C TYR A 31 -9.40 5.38 7.07
N THR A 32 -10.27 4.41 7.35
CA THR A 32 -11.71 4.60 7.21
C THR A 32 -12.24 5.57 8.27
N ASN A 33 -13.50 6.01 8.14
CA ASN A 33 -14.16 6.82 9.17
C ASN A 33 -14.20 6.14 10.55
N ASP A 34 -14.17 4.81 10.57
CA ASP A 34 -14.12 3.98 11.79
C ASP A 34 -12.68 3.71 12.27
N MET A 35 -11.70 4.46 11.75
CA MET A 35 -10.27 4.34 12.08
C MET A 35 -9.65 2.98 11.73
N GLN A 36 -10.22 2.25 10.76
CA GLN A 36 -9.61 1.00 10.28
C GLN A 36 -8.52 1.30 9.24
N PRO A 37 -7.28 0.83 9.43
CA PRO A 37 -6.19 1.09 8.49
C PRO A 37 -6.35 0.26 7.21
N PHE A 38 -6.09 0.88 6.06
CA PHE A 38 -6.02 0.22 4.75
C PHE A 38 -4.87 0.81 3.93
N LEU A 39 -4.42 0.08 2.90
CA LEU A 39 -3.44 0.61 1.95
C LEU A 39 -4.17 1.32 0.82
N GLU A 40 -3.76 2.53 0.49
CA GLU A 40 -4.28 3.28 -0.64
C GLU A 40 -3.24 3.28 -1.75
N VAL A 41 -3.61 2.80 -2.93
CA VAL A 41 -2.78 2.91 -4.13
C VAL A 41 -3.08 4.24 -4.80
N SER A 42 -2.09 5.12 -4.84
CA SER A 42 -2.14 6.36 -5.59
C SER A 42 -1.30 6.23 -6.87
N TYR A 43 -1.91 6.64 -7.98
CA TYR A 43 -1.25 6.89 -9.25
C TYR A 43 -1.37 8.39 -9.49
N GLU A 44 -0.28 9.05 -9.91
CA GLU A 44 -0.14 10.50 -10.08
C GLU A 44 -1.46 11.26 -10.27
N ASP A 45 -2.19 10.97 -11.37
CA ASP A 45 -3.41 11.67 -11.76
C ASP A 45 -4.69 10.83 -11.69
N LYS A 46 -4.69 9.70 -10.96
CA LYS A 46 -5.89 8.83 -10.86
C LYS A 46 -6.49 8.83 -9.47
N GLU A 47 -7.78 8.52 -9.43
CA GLU A 47 -8.48 8.27 -8.19
C GLU A 47 -7.79 7.16 -7.39
N PRO A 48 -7.48 7.40 -6.11
CA PRO A 48 -6.84 6.40 -5.28
C PRO A 48 -7.73 5.17 -5.08
N ILE A 49 -7.13 3.99 -5.09
CA ILE A 49 -7.85 2.72 -4.96
C ILE A 49 -7.55 2.10 -3.59
N PRO A 50 -8.57 1.84 -2.75
CA PRO A 50 -8.38 1.25 -1.44
C PRO A 50 -8.11 -0.27 -1.53
N TYR A 51 -7.15 -0.74 -0.75
CA TYR A 51 -6.77 -2.13 -0.58
C TYR A 51 -6.93 -2.58 0.87
N PHE A 52 -7.87 -3.51 1.06
CA PHE A 52 -8.17 -4.11 2.35
C PHE A 52 -7.54 -5.49 2.48
N ALA A 53 -7.32 -5.93 3.72
CA ALA A 53 -6.76 -7.26 4.04
C ALA A 53 -7.59 -8.44 3.49
N GLY A 54 -8.85 -8.23 3.12
CA GLY A 54 -9.72 -9.22 2.49
C GLY A 54 -9.52 -9.39 0.98
N ASN A 55 -8.75 -8.49 0.34
CA ASN A 55 -8.39 -8.63 -1.06
C ASN A 55 -7.35 -9.77 -1.22
N PRO A 56 -7.26 -10.41 -2.40
CA PRO A 56 -6.30 -11.52 -2.67
C PRO A 56 -4.83 -11.18 -2.36
N ASP A 57 -4.55 -9.90 -2.14
CA ASP A 57 -3.30 -9.29 -1.75
C ASP A 57 -2.74 -9.71 -0.38
N LEU A 58 -3.53 -10.33 0.50
CA LEU A 58 -3.04 -10.82 1.80
C LEU A 58 -1.84 -11.78 1.66
N PHE A 59 -1.80 -12.53 0.57
CA PHE A 59 -0.74 -13.51 0.28
C PHE A 59 0.31 -13.00 -0.72
N ALA A 60 0.16 -11.77 -1.20
CA ALA A 60 1.15 -11.17 -2.08
C ALA A 60 2.46 -10.96 -1.31
N SER A 61 3.57 -11.40 -1.90
CA SER A 61 4.91 -11.31 -1.30
C SER A 61 5.80 -10.28 -2.00
N ASP A 62 5.26 -9.55 -2.97
CA ASP A 62 5.92 -8.68 -3.93
C ASP A 62 6.04 -7.21 -3.48
N TRP A 63 5.72 -6.91 -2.23
CA TRP A 63 5.84 -5.54 -1.70
C TRP A 63 7.28 -5.15 -1.37
N GLU A 64 7.62 -3.90 -1.63
CA GLU A 64 8.94 -3.30 -1.36
C GLU A 64 8.82 -1.83 -0.92
N VAL A 65 9.77 -1.38 -0.08
CA VAL A 65 9.85 0.02 0.36
C VAL A 65 10.48 0.86 -0.75
N VAL A 66 9.83 1.97 -1.09
CA VAL A 66 10.42 3.00 -1.94
C VAL A 66 11.24 3.91 -1.04
N ASN A 67 12.57 3.88 -1.17
CA ASN A 67 13.40 4.90 -0.54
C ASN A 67 13.10 6.22 -1.25
N ALA A 68 12.59 7.21 -0.51
CA ALA A 68 12.55 8.57 -1.00
C ALA A 68 14.00 8.98 -1.33
N VAL A 69 14.23 9.36 -2.60
CA VAL A 69 15.47 9.99 -3.06
C VAL A 69 15.43 11.45 -2.63
#